data_AF-A0A7W5YIP0-F1
#
_entry.id   AF-A0A7W5YIP0-F1
#
_cell.length_a   1.000
_cell.length_b   1.000
_cell.length_c   1.000
_cell.angle_alpha   90.00
_cell.angle_beta   90.00
_cell.angle_gamma   90.00
#
_symmetry.space_group_name_H-M   'P 1'
#
loop_
_entity.id
_entity.type
_entity.pdbx_description
1 polymer ?
#
loop_
_entity_poly.entity_id
_entity_poly.type
_entity_poly.pdbx_seq_one_letter_code
_entity_poly.pdbx_strand_id
1 'polypeptide(L)'
;MLNSLTGLVLAHTAIGAPFVVITVTATLASFDHNLMRAASSLGAAPVEATLRIMLPIIAPRVASGALFAFVTSFDEVVIALFIAGSEERTLPRQMWSGVRETLSPTIAAVATLLIVFSTLFLVTIQWLQRRAKRQKTAHRD
;
A
#
# COMPACT_ATOMS: atom_id res chain seq x y z
N MET A 1 -2.39 -8.65 24.78
CA MET A 1 -2.36 -7.84 23.53
C MET A 1 -1.13 -6.95 23.48
N LEU A 2 -0.65 -6.41 24.60
CA LEU A 2 0.74 -5.95 24.70
C LEU A 2 1.68 -7.17 24.67
N ASN A 3 2.87 -7.03 24.06
CA ASN A 3 3.87 -8.08 23.87
C ASN A 3 3.44 -9.26 22.97
N SER A 4 2.63 -9.01 21.93
CA SER A 4 2.29 -10.04 20.95
C SER A 4 2.30 -9.53 19.52
N LEU A 5 2.64 -10.42 18.58
CA LEU A 5 2.55 -10.15 17.13
C LEU A 5 1.17 -9.63 16.73
N THR A 6 0.10 -10.18 17.32
CA THR A 6 -1.27 -9.71 17.05
C THR A 6 -1.50 -8.27 17.47
N GLY A 7 -0.99 -7.85 18.64
CA GLY A 7 -1.10 -6.45 19.08
C GLY A 7 -0.34 -5.50 18.18
N LEU A 8 0.84 -5.93 17.72
CA LEU A 8 1.65 -5.19 16.77
C LEU A 8 0.92 -5.03 15.43
N VAL A 9 0.39 -6.11 14.86
CA VAL A 9 -0.39 -6.08 13.60
C VAL A 9 -1.59 -5.15 13.72
N LEU A 10 -2.35 -5.22 14.81
CA LEU A 10 -3.52 -4.37 15.01
C LEU A 10 -3.13 -2.88 15.11
N ALA A 11 -2.05 -2.56 15.83
CA ALA A 11 -1.58 -1.18 15.95
C ALA A 11 -1.10 -0.62 14.60
N HIS A 12 -0.29 -1.37 13.86
CA HIS A 12 0.16 -0.98 12.51
C HIS A 12 -1.00 -0.88 11.52
N THR A 13 -2.01 -1.75 11.64
CA THR A 13 -3.22 -1.67 10.81
C THR A 13 -4.02 -0.40 11.13
N ALA A 14 -4.16 -0.04 12.41
CA ALA A 14 -4.91 1.14 12.82
C ALA A 14 -4.30 2.45 12.28
N ILE A 15 -2.97 2.56 12.25
CA ILE A 15 -2.28 3.75 11.69
C ILE A 15 -2.23 3.73 10.16
N GLY A 16 -2.18 2.56 9.53
CA GLY A 16 -2.10 2.42 8.08
C GLY A 16 -3.46 2.55 7.38
N ALA A 17 -4.54 2.14 8.05
CA ALA A 17 -5.88 2.08 7.47
C ALA A 17 -6.37 3.42 6.86
N PRO A 18 -6.17 4.59 7.49
CA PRO A 18 -6.60 5.86 6.93
C PRO A 18 -6.01 6.15 5.54
N PHE A 19 -4.74 5.79 5.31
CA PHE A 19 -4.09 5.99 4.01
C PHE A 19 -4.74 5.14 2.91
N VAL A 20 -5.06 3.89 3.22
CA VAL A 20 -5.76 3.00 2.31
C VAL A 20 -7.19 3.51 2.06
N VAL A 21 -7.92 3.87 3.11
CA VAL A 21 -9.30 4.37 3.00
C VAL A 21 -9.38 5.63 2.14
N ILE A 22 -8.49 6.61 2.35
CA ILE A 22 -8.47 7.86 1.58
C ILE A 22 -8.21 7.56 0.09
N THR A 23 -7.20 6.75 -0.21
CA THR A 23 -6.80 6.46 -1.60
C THR A 23 -7.81 5.59 -2.35
N VAL A 24 -8.41 4.60 -1.68
CA VAL A 24 -9.48 3.77 -2.24
C VAL A 24 -10.73 4.61 -2.48
N THR A 25 -11.16 5.41 -1.51
CA THR A 25 -12.34 6.28 -1.64
C THR A 25 -12.17 7.29 -2.78
N ALA A 26 -11.01 7.94 -2.87
CA ALA A 26 -10.70 8.87 -3.96
C ALA A 26 -10.71 8.15 -5.34
N THR A 27 -10.24 6.91 -5.39
CA THR A 27 -10.26 6.13 -6.62
C THR A 27 -11.69 5.77 -7.04
N LEU A 28 -12.51 5.29 -6.11
CA LEU A 28 -13.91 4.95 -6.36
C LEU A 28 -14.74 6.18 -6.75
N ALA A 29 -14.49 7.34 -6.14
CA ALA A 29 -15.15 8.59 -6.51
C ALA A 29 -14.89 9.00 -7.97
N SER A 30 -13.74 8.60 -8.54
CA SER A 30 -13.38 8.84 -9.93
C SER A 30 -13.71 7.70 -10.89
N PHE A 31 -14.30 6.61 -10.39
CA PHE A 31 -14.60 5.42 -11.20
C PHE A 31 -15.87 5.61 -12.05
N ASP A 32 -15.79 5.19 -13.31
CA ASP A 32 -16.93 5.27 -14.24
C ASP A 32 -17.92 4.12 -13.98
N HIS A 33 -19.01 4.44 -13.28
CA HIS A 33 -20.06 3.49 -12.94
C HIS A 33 -20.88 3.01 -14.15
N ASN A 34 -20.72 3.62 -15.33
CA ASN A 34 -21.29 3.07 -16.58
C ASN A 34 -20.76 1.68 -16.89
N LEU A 35 -19.51 1.38 -16.54
CA LEU A 35 -18.92 0.05 -16.75
C LEU A 35 -19.68 -1.03 -15.98
N MET A 36 -20.13 -0.71 -14.76
CA MET A 36 -20.92 -1.63 -13.93
C MET A 36 -22.34 -1.78 -14.46
N ARG A 37 -22.97 -0.67 -14.89
CA ARG A 37 -24.29 -0.72 -15.53
C ARG A 37 -24.27 -1.57 -16.81
N ALA A 38 -23.26 -1.39 -17.65
CA ALA A 38 -23.08 -2.17 -18.86
C ALA A 38 -22.88 -3.67 -18.56
N ALA A 39 -22.06 -4.00 -17.56
CA ALA A 39 -21.88 -5.38 -17.12
C ALA A 39 -23.19 -6.02 -16.64
N SER A 40 -23.98 -5.29 -15.84
CA SER A 40 -25.30 -5.75 -15.39
C SER A 40 -26.29 -5.91 -16.55
N SER A 41 -26.29 -5.02 -17.54
CA SER A 41 -27.11 -5.16 -18.76
C SER A 41 -26.75 -6.40 -19.59
N LEU A 42 -25.51 -6.89 -19.49
CA LEU A 42 -25.05 -8.13 -20.12
C LEU A 42 -25.26 -9.37 -19.23
N GLY A 43 -25.93 -9.23 -18.08
CA GLY A 43 -26.25 -10.33 -17.17
C GLY A 43 -25.17 -10.66 -16.14
N ALA A 44 -24.11 -9.86 -16.01
CA ALA A 44 -23.08 -10.10 -15.00
C ALA A 44 -23.61 -9.82 -13.58
N ALA A 45 -23.37 -10.76 -12.66
CA ALA A 45 -23.68 -10.57 -11.25
C ALA A 45 -22.80 -9.45 -10.63
N PRO A 46 -23.26 -8.73 -9.59
CA PRO A 46 -22.50 -7.61 -9.00
C PRO A 46 -21.08 -7.98 -8.52
N VAL A 47 -20.93 -9.17 -7.95
CA VAL A 47 -19.63 -9.69 -7.48
C VAL A 47 -18.70 -9.98 -8.66
N GLU A 48 -19.23 -10.57 -9.74
CA GLU A 48 -18.46 -10.84 -10.95
C GLU A 48 -17.99 -9.55 -11.62
N ALA A 49 -18.89 -8.59 -11.81
CA ALA A 49 -18.55 -7.29 -12.37
C ALA A 49 -17.52 -6.54 -11.50
N THR A 50 -17.62 -6.65 -10.18
CA THR A 50 -16.64 -6.08 -9.26
C THR A 50 -15.26 -6.72 -9.43
N LEU A 51 -15.18 -8.05 -9.44
CA LEU A 51 -13.90 -8.78 -9.51
C LEU A 51 -13.25 -8.70 -10.89
N ARG A 52 -14.04 -8.72 -11.97
CA ARG A 52 -13.52 -8.78 -13.34
C ARG A 52 -13.33 -7.41 -13.99
N ILE A 53 -14.06 -6.39 -13.54
CA ILE A 53 -14.05 -5.05 -14.18
C ILE A 53 -13.51 -4.01 -13.19
N MET A 54 -14.21 -3.79 -12.07
CA MET A 54 -13.86 -2.70 -11.16
C MET A 54 -12.49 -2.91 -10.52
N LEU A 55 -12.24 -4.08 -9.92
CA LEU A 55 -11.00 -4.37 -9.19
C LEU A 55 -9.74 -4.23 -10.05
N PRO A 56 -9.64 -4.83 -11.25
CA PRO A 56 -8.47 -4.64 -12.12
C PRO A 56 -8.24 -3.18 -12.53
N ILE A 57 -9.31 -2.40 -12.71
CA ILE A 57 -9.22 -0.99 -13.08
C ILE A 57 -8.70 -0.14 -11.91
N ILE A 58 -9.18 -0.40 -10.69
CA ILE A 58 -8.79 0.39 -9.51
C ILE A 58 -7.51 -0.13 -8.85
N ALA A 59 -7.13 -1.40 -9.05
CA ALA A 59 -6.01 -2.06 -8.38
C ALA A 59 -4.68 -1.29 -8.44
N PRO A 60 -4.24 -0.71 -9.58
CA PRO A 60 -3.00 0.07 -9.61
C PRO A 60 -3.05 1.32 -8.71
N ARG A 61 -4.23 1.89 -8.50
CA ARG A 61 -4.43 3.07 -7.66
C ARG A 61 -4.54 2.68 -6.18
N VAL A 62 -5.23 1.57 -5.89
CA VAL A 62 -5.27 0.96 -4.54
C VAL A 62 -3.87 0.55 -4.08
N ALA A 63 -3.03 0.02 -4.97
CA ALA A 63 -1.64 -0.33 -4.68
C ALA A 63 -0.80 0.88 -4.21
N SER A 64 -1.11 2.09 -4.69
CA SER A 64 -0.45 3.31 -4.19
C SER A 64 -0.81 3.59 -2.74
N GLY A 65 -2.09 3.40 -2.37
CA GLY A 65 -2.56 3.48 -0.98
C GLY A 65 -1.91 2.47 -0.05
N ALA A 66 -1.76 1.23 -0.51
CA ALA A 66 -1.06 0.19 0.21
C ALA A 66 0.41 0.55 0.47
N LEU A 67 1.09 1.19 -0.49
CA LEU A 67 2.46 1.67 -0.29
C LEU A 67 2.53 2.75 0.79
N PHE A 68 1.64 3.74 0.76
CA PHE A 68 1.62 4.77 1.80
C PHE A 68 1.39 4.17 3.17
N ALA A 69 0.44 3.23 3.30
CA ALA A 69 0.22 2.52 4.55
C ALA A 69 1.46 1.71 5.00
N PHE A 70 2.17 1.06 4.07
CA PHE A 70 3.40 0.34 4.36
C PHE A 70 4.51 1.27 4.83
N VAL A 71 4.76 2.39 4.14
CA VAL A 71 5.79 3.36 4.50
C VAL A 71 5.50 3.97 5.88
N THR A 72 4.27 4.40 6.13
CA THR A 72 3.87 4.93 7.44
C THR A 72 4.04 3.87 8.54
N SER A 73 3.60 2.64 8.27
CA SER A 73 3.76 1.52 9.20
C SER A 73 5.23 1.22 9.49
N PHE A 74 6.09 1.26 8.46
CA PHE A 74 7.50 1.00 8.61
C PHE A 74 8.23 2.09 9.40
N ASP A 75 7.86 3.36 9.21
CA ASP A 75 8.47 4.50 9.91
C ASP A 75 8.09 4.55 11.40
N GLU A 76 7.05 3.80 11.80
CA GLU A 76 6.53 3.84 13.16
C GLU A 76 7.32 2.94 14.13
N VAL A 77 8.51 3.43 14.51
CA VAL A 77 9.39 2.80 15.51
C VAL A 77 8.77 2.82 16.90
N VAL A 78 7.99 3.84 17.26
CA VAL A 78 7.48 4.00 18.63
C VAL A 78 6.51 2.86 18.96
N ILE A 79 5.56 2.58 18.08
CA ILE A 79 4.62 1.45 18.26
C ILE A 79 5.38 0.12 18.39
N ALA A 80 6.39 -0.11 17.54
CA ALA A 80 7.20 -1.33 17.60
C ALA A 80 8.01 -1.47 18.90
N LEU A 81 8.44 -0.37 19.52
CA LEU A 81 9.15 -0.39 20.79
C LEU A 81 8.23 -0.65 21.99
N PHE A 82 7.02 -0.10 21.97
CA PHE A 82 6.10 -0.17 23.11
C PHE A 82 5.12 -1.35 23.08
N ILE A 83 4.81 -1.90 21.90
CA ILE A 83 3.81 -2.97 21.75
C ILE A 83 4.43 -4.32 21.41
N ALA A 84 5.56 -4.35 20.68
CA ALA A 84 6.18 -5.61 20.29
C ALA A 84 6.87 -6.29 21.48
N GLY A 85 6.69 -7.62 21.60
CA GLY A 85 7.34 -8.43 22.65
C GLY A 85 8.86 -8.40 22.53
N SER A 86 9.57 -8.85 23.58
CA SER A 86 11.04 -8.92 23.61
C SER A 86 11.64 -9.81 22.51
N GLU A 87 10.90 -10.83 22.08
CA GLU A 87 11.27 -11.74 21.00
C GLU A 87 10.97 -11.17 19.59
N GLU A 88 10.11 -10.15 19.49
CA GLU A 88 9.63 -9.63 18.21
C GLU A 88 10.62 -8.61 17.64
N ARG A 89 11.38 -9.05 16.64
CA ARG A 89 12.41 -8.22 16.01
C ARG A 89 11.91 -7.60 14.71
N THR A 90 11.36 -6.39 14.79
CA THR A 90 11.08 -5.59 13.60
C THR A 90 12.34 -4.87 13.11
N LEU A 91 12.42 -4.64 11.80
CA LEU A 91 13.53 -3.94 11.15
C LEU A 91 13.76 -2.53 11.76
N PRO A 92 12.72 -1.69 11.96
CA PRO A 92 12.88 -0.36 12.56
C PRO A 92 13.35 -0.41 14.02
N ARG A 93 12.90 -1.39 14.81
CA ARG A 93 13.35 -1.60 16.20
C ARG A 93 14.83 -1.98 16.28
N GLN A 94 15.30 -2.82 15.37
CA GLN A 94 16.72 -3.18 15.28
C GLN A 94 17.59 -2.00 14.83
N MET A 95 17.11 -1.18 13.90
CA MET A 95 17.80 0.06 13.52
C MET A 95 17.92 1.00 14.73
N TRP A 96 16.86 1.13 15.53
CA TRP A 96 16.87 1.94 16.75
C TRP A 96 17.85 1.45 17.82
N SER A 97 17.92 0.14 18.07
CA SER A 97 18.91 -0.43 19.00
C SER A 97 20.33 -0.21 18.48
N GLY A 98 20.54 -0.37 17.17
CA GLY A 98 21.83 -0.13 16.52
C GLY A 98 22.34 1.30 16.70
N VAL A 99 21.49 2.32 16.52
CA VAL A 99 21.87 3.74 16.73
C VAL A 99 22.44 3.98 18.14
N ARG A 100 21.90 3.29 19.15
CA ARG A 100 22.31 3.46 20.55
C ARG A 100 23.65 2.79 20.87
N GLU A 101 24.00 1.72 20.17
CA GLU A 101 25.19 0.90 20.47
C GLU A 101 26.38 1.24 19.57
N THR A 102 26.18 1.69 18.34
CA THR A 102 27.21 2.26 17.43
C THR A 102 26.54 2.82 16.17
N LEU A 103 26.96 4.00 15.68
CA LEU A 103 26.51 4.52 14.37
C LEU A 103 26.97 3.59 13.24
N SER A 104 26.15 2.58 12.94
CA SER A 104 26.46 1.53 11.98
C SER A 104 26.07 1.95 10.55
N PRO A 105 26.96 1.77 9.55
CA PRO A 105 26.64 2.00 8.13
C PRO A 105 25.41 1.23 7.63
N THR A 106 25.03 0.15 8.32
CA THR A 106 23.86 -0.67 8.03
C THR A 106 22.56 0.15 7.99
N ILE A 107 22.42 1.16 8.85
CA ILE A 107 21.21 2.00 8.90
C ILE A 107 21.08 2.82 7.60
N ALA A 108 22.18 3.40 7.14
CA ALA A 108 22.22 4.16 5.89
C ALA A 108 21.95 3.26 4.68
N ALA A 109 22.46 2.01 4.69
CA ALA A 109 22.19 1.03 3.64
C ALA A 109 20.70 0.66 3.58
N VAL A 110 20.07 0.38 4.73
CA VAL A 110 18.63 0.09 4.82
C VAL A 110 17.79 1.27 4.36
N ALA A 111 18.11 2.50 4.80
CA ALA A 111 17.41 3.71 4.36
C ALA A 111 17.48 3.88 2.84
N THR A 112 18.66 3.68 2.25
CA THR A 112 18.84 3.74 0.79
C THR A 112 18.02 2.68 0.07
N LEU A 113 17.98 1.44 0.58
CA LEU A 113 17.18 0.36 0.00
C LEU A 113 15.68 0.68 0.02
N LEU A 114 15.18 1.26 1.12
CA LEU A 114 13.77 1.65 1.25
C LEU A 114 13.40 2.79 0.30
N ILE A 115 14.30 3.76 0.11
CA ILE A 115 14.11 4.85 -0.86
C ILE A 115 14.04 4.28 -2.27
N VAL A 116 14.99 3.41 -2.64
CA VAL A 116 15.02 2.75 -3.96
C VAL A 116 13.76 1.92 -4.17
N PHE A 117 13.36 1.12 -3.19
CA PHE A 117 12.15 0.30 -3.25
C PHE A 117 10.90 1.15 -3.47
N SER A 118 10.72 2.19 -2.65
CA SER A 118 9.54 3.08 -2.72
C SER A 118 9.48 3.81 -4.06
N THR A 119 10.64 4.27 -4.55
CA THR A 119 10.77 4.96 -5.84
C THR A 119 10.42 4.02 -7.00
N LEU A 120 11.02 2.82 -7.03
CA LEU A 120 10.75 1.82 -8.08
C LEU A 120 9.28 1.39 -8.07
N PHE A 121 8.68 1.23 -6.89
CA PHE A 121 7.29 0.87 -6.75
C PHE A 121 6.36 1.96 -7.33
N LEU A 122 6.58 3.23 -6.99
CA LEU A 122 5.82 4.35 -7.53
C LEU A 122 6.00 4.50 -9.04
N VAL A 123 7.23 4.39 -9.54
CA VAL A 123 7.53 4.45 -10.98
C VAL A 123 6.81 3.32 -11.74
N THR A 124 6.82 2.10 -11.19
CA THR A 124 6.14 0.94 -11.77
C THR A 124 4.63 1.17 -11.87
N ILE A 125 4.00 1.68 -10.80
CA ILE A 125 2.58 2.03 -10.81
C ILE A 125 2.29 3.11 -11.84
N GLN A 126 3.04 4.21 -11.86
CA GLN A 126 2.83 5.29 -12.83
C GLN A 126 2.97 4.79 -14.26
N TRP A 127 3.94 3.91 -14.52
CA TRP A 127 4.14 3.34 -15.84
C TRP A 127 2.96 2.44 -16.27
N LEU A 128 2.46 1.58 -15.39
CA LEU A 128 1.27 0.75 -15.64
C LEU A 128 0.03 1.61 -15.93
N GLN A 129 -0.18 2.67 -15.16
CA GLN A 129 -1.28 3.62 -15.36
C GLN A 129 -1.17 4.35 -16.70
N ARG A 130 0.04 4.79 -17.09
CA ARG A 130 0.29 5.44 -18.39
C ARG A 130 0.01 4.49 -19.56
N ARG A 131 0.40 3.22 -19.45
CA ARG A 131 0.10 2.20 -20.48
C ARG A 131 -1.40 2.00 -20.66
N ALA A 132 -2.14 1.86 -19.57
CA ALA A 132 -3.59 1.72 -19.60
C ALA A 132 -4.30 2.95 -20.22
N LYS A 133 -3.78 4.16 -19.98
CA LYS A 133 -4.33 5.40 -20.58
C LYS A 133 -4.08 5.47 -22.09
N ARG A 134 -2.89 5.06 -22.56
CA ARG A 134 -2.52 5.07 -24.00
C ARG A 134 -3.37 4.13 -24.85
N GLN A 135 -3.75 2.97 -24.32
CA GLN A 135 -4.64 2.03 -25.01
C GLN A 135 -6.04 2.60 -25.26
N LYS A 136 -6.54 3.49 -24.40
CA LYS A 136 -7.85 4.13 -24.58
C LYS A 136 -7.87 5.19 -25.69
N THR A 137 -6.75 5.85 -25.95
CA THR A 137 -6.64 6.85 -27.02
C THR A 137 -6.48 6.21 -28.41
N ALA A 138 -5.73 5.12 -28.51
CA ALA A 138 -5.48 4.44 -29.79
C ALA A 138 -6.71 3.73 -30.41
N HIS A 139 -7.83 3.64 -29.68
CA HIS A 139 -9.05 3.00 -30.15
C HIS A 139 -10.15 4.01 -30.59
N ARG A 140 -9.87 5.32 -30.46
CA ARG A 140 -10.79 6.42 -30.84
C ARG A 140 -10.43 7.08 -32.19
N ASP A 141 -9.30 6.70 -32.79
CA ASP A 141 -8.83 7.12 -34.11
C ASP A 141 -9.06 5.98 -35.11
#